data_AF-A0A959WZ68-F1
#
_entry.id   AF-A0A959WZ68-F1
#
_cell.length_a   1.000
_cell.length_b   1.000
_cell.length_c   1.000
_cell.angle_alpha   90.00
_cell.angle_beta   90.00
_cell.angle_gamma   90.00
#
_symmetry.space_group_name_H-M   'P 1'
#
loop_
_entity.id
_entity.type
_entity.pdbx_description
1 polymer ?
#
loop_
_entity_poly.entity_id
_entity_poly.type
_entity_poly.pdbx_seq_one_letter_code
_entity_poly.pdbx_strand_id
1 'polypeptide(L)'
;MTSAILAVGMFAIPGPGIAGTPREHALAGQLTRERAAWAHERRGLRRRVRDARRAALHSPSVSEALTLAAVTYGVPRSELSRVAWCESTHRPWARNGRYRGLFQEGPMFEAGPYGRAGLSVWSPYAAAMTAAYTVSREGWRQWECKP
;
A
#
# COMPACT_ATOMS: atom_id res chain seq x y z
N MET A 1 -47.68 54.24 -54.12
CA MET A 1 -48.00 55.16 -53.01
C MET A 1 -48.32 54.32 -51.78
N THR A 2 -47.62 54.64 -50.69
CA THR A 2 -47.87 54.28 -49.27
C THR A 2 -47.88 52.81 -48.84
N SER A 3 -46.67 52.32 -48.53
CA SER A 3 -46.41 51.21 -47.59
C SER A 3 -46.84 51.57 -46.18
N ALA A 4 -47.69 50.75 -45.57
CA ALA A 4 -47.95 50.77 -44.13
C ALA A 4 -46.91 49.89 -43.42
N ILE A 5 -46.06 50.51 -42.60
CA ILE A 5 -45.15 49.83 -41.69
C ILE A 5 -45.98 49.31 -40.52
N LEU A 6 -46.21 48.00 -40.46
CA LEU A 6 -46.70 47.34 -39.25
C LEU A 6 -45.50 47.10 -38.33
N ALA A 7 -45.42 47.93 -37.28
CA ALA A 7 -44.51 47.73 -36.18
C ALA A 7 -44.81 46.37 -35.53
N VAL A 8 -43.87 45.43 -35.68
CA VAL A 8 -43.86 44.20 -34.89
C VAL A 8 -43.57 44.61 -33.46
N GLY A 9 -44.64 44.76 -32.68
CA GLY A 9 -44.57 44.91 -31.24
C GLY A 9 -43.81 43.73 -30.65
N MET A 10 -42.60 44.01 -30.20
CA MET A 10 -41.77 43.18 -29.35
C MET A 10 -42.55 42.97 -28.04
N PHE A 11 -43.47 42.01 -28.01
CA PHE A 11 -43.98 41.47 -26.76
C PHE A 11 -42.85 40.65 -26.15
N ALA A 12 -41.98 41.32 -25.41
CA ALA A 12 -41.27 40.67 -24.33
C ALA A 12 -42.34 40.15 -23.37
N ILE A 13 -42.74 38.89 -23.52
CA ILE A 13 -43.44 38.17 -22.47
C ILE A 13 -42.43 38.11 -21.33
N PRO A 14 -42.63 38.84 -20.21
CA PRO A 14 -41.87 38.56 -19.02
C PRO A 14 -42.42 37.22 -18.55
N GLY A 15 -41.79 36.13 -18.99
CA GLY A 15 -42.07 34.83 -18.40
C GLY A 15 -41.83 35.01 -16.91
N PRO A 16 -42.86 34.88 -16.03
CA PRO A 16 -42.60 34.88 -14.61
C PRO A 16 -41.59 33.76 -14.41
N GLY A 17 -40.43 34.06 -13.81
CA GLY A 17 -39.56 33.03 -13.31
C GLY A 17 -40.43 32.19 -12.38
N ILE A 18 -40.86 31.01 -12.85
CA ILE A 18 -41.72 30.14 -12.07
C ILE A 18 -40.82 29.68 -10.92
N ALA A 19 -40.93 30.37 -9.79
CA ALA A 19 -40.32 29.94 -8.55
C ALA A 19 -40.78 28.51 -8.34
N GLY A 20 -39.83 27.59 -8.19
CA GLY A 20 -40.13 26.17 -8.02
C GLY A 20 -41.13 25.98 -6.88
N THR A 21 -41.99 24.97 -6.99
CA THR A 21 -42.94 24.71 -5.92
C THR A 21 -42.20 24.39 -4.62
N PRO A 22 -42.75 24.65 -3.42
CA PRO A 22 -42.12 24.26 -2.15
C PRO A 22 -41.72 22.78 -2.11
N ARG A 23 -42.51 21.93 -2.79
CA ARG A 23 -42.22 20.51 -2.99
C ARG A 23 -40.97 20.27 -3.84
N GLU A 24 -40.79 21.00 -4.93
CA GLU A 24 -39.59 20.93 -5.78
C GLU A 24 -38.34 21.39 -5.02
N HIS A 25 -38.44 22.46 -4.24
CA HIS A 25 -37.34 22.92 -3.37
C HIS A 25 -36.99 21.87 -2.30
N ALA A 26 -37.99 21.27 -1.66
CA ALA A 26 -37.77 20.20 -0.69
C ALA A 26 -37.09 18.97 -1.31
N LEU A 27 -37.52 18.58 -2.52
CA LEU A 27 -36.94 17.47 -3.27
C LEU A 27 -35.49 17.77 -3.70
N ALA A 28 -35.20 18.99 -4.18
CA ALA A 28 -33.84 19.40 -4.54
C ALA A 28 -32.91 19.37 -3.31
N GLY A 29 -33.41 19.80 -2.14
CA GLY A 29 -32.70 19.68 -0.87
C GLY A 29 -32.42 18.22 -0.49
N GLN A 30 -33.40 17.34 -0.65
CA GLN A 30 -33.24 15.91 -0.38
C GLN A 30 -32.20 15.27 -1.31
N LEU A 31 -32.30 15.48 -2.62
CA LEU A 31 -31.34 14.96 -3.61
C LEU A 31 -29.91 15.45 -3.33
N THR A 32 -29.76 16.70 -2.88
CA THR A 32 -28.45 17.24 -2.50
C THR A 32 -27.87 16.50 -1.29
N ARG A 33 -28.68 16.23 -0.26
CA ARG A 33 -28.26 15.44 0.92
C ARG A 33 -27.89 14.01 0.55
N GLU A 34 -28.70 13.35 -0.27
CA GLU A 34 -28.43 11.98 -0.73
C GLU A 34 -27.14 11.91 -1.55
N ARG A 35 -26.93 12.85 -2.49
CA ARG A 35 -25.67 12.95 -3.25
C ARG A 35 -24.47 13.14 -2.34
N ALA A 36 -24.59 13.97 -1.31
CA ALA A 36 -23.53 14.18 -0.34
C ALA A 36 -23.22 12.90 0.47
N ALA A 37 -24.26 12.18 0.91
CA ALA A 37 -24.13 10.90 1.61
C ALA A 37 -23.44 9.85 0.73
N TRP A 38 -23.91 9.66 -0.51
CA TRP A 38 -23.29 8.76 -1.48
C TRP A 38 -21.85 9.17 -1.84
N ALA A 39 -21.55 10.46 -1.90
CA ALA A 39 -20.18 10.93 -2.11
C ALA A 39 -19.27 10.60 -0.91
N HIS A 40 -19.77 10.72 0.32
CA HIS A 40 -19.04 10.33 1.53
C HIS A 40 -18.76 8.83 1.56
N GLU A 41 -19.77 8.00 1.30
CA GLU A 41 -19.62 6.54 1.28
C GLU A 41 -18.62 6.08 0.21
N ARG A 42 -18.74 6.58 -1.02
CA ARG A 42 -17.77 6.29 -2.09
C ARG A 42 -16.35 6.69 -1.71
N ARG A 43 -16.15 7.82 -1.02
CA ARG A 43 -14.83 8.21 -0.50
C ARG A 43 -14.31 7.20 0.52
N GLY A 44 -15.17 6.72 1.42
CA GLY A 44 -14.84 5.67 2.40
C GLY A 44 -14.40 4.36 1.72
N LEU A 45 -15.20 3.87 0.78
CA LEU A 45 -14.88 2.64 0.02
C LEU A 45 -13.59 2.77 -0.78
N ARG A 46 -13.37 3.92 -1.44
CA ARG A 46 -12.12 4.19 -2.18
C ARG A 46 -10.88 4.20 -1.27
N ARG A 47 -11.01 4.66 -0.02
CA ARG A 47 -9.91 4.57 0.96
C ARG A 47 -9.63 3.11 1.31
N ARG A 48 -10.65 2.33 1.66
CA ARG A 48 -10.50 0.90 1.97
C ARG A 48 -9.85 0.10 0.84
N VAL A 49 -10.29 0.32 -0.40
CA VAL A 49 -9.68 -0.34 -1.58
C VAL A 49 -8.22 0.06 -1.76
N ARG A 50 -7.90 1.34 -1.56
CA ARG A 50 -6.51 1.83 -1.63
C ARG A 50 -5.63 1.22 -0.54
N ASP A 51 -6.13 1.14 0.67
CA ASP A 51 -5.40 0.63 1.82
C ASP A 51 -5.18 -0.89 1.68
N ALA A 52 -6.21 -1.63 1.27
CA ALA A 52 -6.11 -3.05 0.94
C ALA A 52 -5.11 -3.31 -0.19
N ARG A 53 -5.16 -2.49 -1.26
CA ARG A 53 -4.18 -2.58 -2.36
C ARG A 53 -2.77 -2.26 -1.91
N ARG A 54 -2.59 -1.23 -1.07
CA ARG A 54 -1.29 -0.87 -0.49
C ARG A 54 -0.73 -2.03 0.31
N ALA A 55 -1.53 -2.66 1.16
CA ALA A 55 -1.12 -3.81 1.95
C ALA A 55 -0.79 -5.03 1.06
N ALA A 56 -1.65 -5.36 0.10
CA ALA A 56 -1.48 -6.52 -0.77
C ALA A 56 -0.26 -6.40 -1.71
N LEU A 57 0.07 -5.20 -2.15
CA LEU A 57 1.22 -4.91 -3.02
C LEU A 57 2.46 -4.46 -2.23
N HIS A 58 2.39 -4.44 -0.89
CA HIS A 58 3.51 -4.03 -0.06
C HIS A 58 4.66 -5.01 -0.23
N SER A 59 5.75 -4.53 -0.82
CA SER A 59 7.02 -5.25 -0.86
C SER A 59 7.88 -4.70 0.27
N PRO A 60 8.20 -5.50 1.29
CA PRO A 60 8.89 -4.98 2.46
C PRO A 60 10.26 -4.44 2.09
N SER A 61 10.59 -3.29 2.68
CA SER A 61 11.97 -2.82 2.63
C SER A 61 12.87 -3.74 3.46
N VAL A 62 14.16 -3.80 3.13
CA VAL A 62 15.16 -4.50 3.97
C VAL A 62 15.13 -3.97 5.40
N SER A 63 15.07 -2.64 5.57
CA SER A 63 15.01 -2.02 6.90
C SER A 63 13.81 -2.49 7.73
N GLU A 64 12.64 -2.59 7.12
CA GLU A 64 11.41 -3.07 7.78
C GLU A 64 11.53 -4.55 8.15
N ALA A 65 12.07 -5.37 7.24
CA ALA A 65 12.30 -6.78 7.50
C ALA A 65 13.29 -7.03 8.65
N LEU A 66 14.41 -6.31 8.67
CA LEU A 66 15.39 -6.40 9.76
C LEU A 66 14.79 -5.94 11.10
N THR A 67 13.95 -4.91 11.09
CA THR A 67 13.27 -4.40 12.30
C THR A 67 12.28 -5.44 12.83
N LEU A 68 11.45 -6.01 11.96
CA LEU A 68 10.49 -7.04 12.35
C LEU A 68 11.21 -8.28 12.91
N ALA A 69 12.26 -8.74 12.24
CA ALA A 69 13.03 -9.90 12.68
C ALA A 69 13.72 -9.67 14.03
N ALA A 70 14.30 -8.47 14.23
CA ALA A 70 14.91 -8.08 15.49
C ALA A 70 13.91 -8.11 16.65
N VAL A 71 12.73 -7.51 16.47
CA VAL A 71 11.67 -7.49 17.48
C VAL A 71 11.13 -8.90 17.75
N THR A 72 10.98 -9.72 16.71
CA THR A 72 10.39 -11.06 16.83
C THR A 72 11.29 -12.04 17.58
N TYR A 73 12.61 -11.98 17.35
CA TYR A 73 13.56 -12.96 17.88
C TYR A 73 14.52 -12.40 18.93
N GLY A 74 14.43 -11.12 19.28
CA GLY A 74 15.28 -10.49 20.27
C GLY A 74 16.75 -10.34 19.84
N VAL A 75 17.04 -10.44 18.54
CA VAL A 75 18.39 -10.21 17.98
C VAL A 75 18.56 -8.72 17.69
N PRO A 76 19.66 -8.06 18.11
CA PRO A 76 19.83 -6.64 17.88
C PRO A 76 19.76 -6.28 16.38
N ARG A 77 18.90 -5.30 16.03
CA ARG A 77 18.71 -4.85 14.65
C ARG A 77 20.01 -4.34 14.01
N SER A 78 20.90 -3.76 14.80
CA SER A 78 22.23 -3.32 14.34
C SER A 78 23.10 -4.48 13.87
N GLU A 79 23.07 -5.61 14.58
CA GLU A 79 23.83 -6.81 14.22
C GLU A 79 23.30 -7.42 12.92
N LEU A 80 21.98 -7.62 12.84
CA LEU A 80 21.31 -8.06 11.62
C LEU A 80 21.64 -7.16 10.43
N SER A 81 21.63 -5.84 10.63
CA SER A 81 21.95 -4.88 9.58
C SER A 81 23.42 -4.95 9.13
N ARG A 82 24.37 -5.12 10.06
CA ARG A 82 25.80 -5.23 9.74
C ARG A 82 26.09 -6.48 8.94
N VAL A 83 25.56 -7.63 9.38
CA VAL A 83 25.76 -8.90 8.68
C VAL A 83 25.08 -8.87 7.32
N ALA A 84 23.83 -8.41 7.21
CA ALA A 84 23.16 -8.27 5.91
C ALA A 84 23.90 -7.33 4.94
N TRP A 85 24.57 -6.29 5.45
CA TRP A 85 25.39 -5.40 4.62
C TRP A 85 26.66 -6.11 4.14
N CYS A 86 27.34 -6.82 5.02
CA CYS A 86 28.56 -7.58 4.69
C CYS A 86 28.26 -8.69 3.67
N GLU A 87 27.17 -9.43 3.85
CA GLU A 87 26.81 -10.58 3.02
C GLU A 87 26.27 -10.20 1.64
N SER A 88 25.47 -9.12 1.55
CA SER A 88 24.76 -8.78 0.30
C SER A 88 24.72 -7.31 -0.04
N THR A 89 25.29 -6.43 0.78
CA THR A 89 25.11 -4.96 0.67
C THR A 89 23.62 -4.59 0.70
N HIS A 90 22.85 -5.27 1.57
CA HIS A 90 21.39 -5.13 1.66
C HIS A 90 20.65 -5.41 0.34
N ARG A 91 21.15 -6.33 -0.50
CA ARG A 91 20.49 -6.72 -1.75
C ARG A 91 19.77 -8.06 -1.57
N PRO A 92 18.42 -8.07 -1.46
CA PRO A 92 17.66 -9.31 -1.27
C PRO A 92 17.82 -10.32 -2.39
N TRP A 93 18.26 -9.91 -3.58
CA TRP A 93 18.48 -10.78 -4.75
C TRP A 93 19.95 -11.15 -4.97
N ALA A 94 20.84 -10.89 -4.01
CA ALA A 94 22.25 -11.25 -4.11
C ALA A 94 22.42 -12.78 -4.19
N ARG A 95 23.33 -13.24 -5.06
CA ARG A 95 23.59 -14.65 -5.31
C ARG A 95 25.08 -14.92 -5.34
N ASN A 96 25.52 -15.88 -4.53
CA ASN A 96 26.88 -16.41 -4.53
C ASN A 96 26.85 -17.95 -4.48
N GLY A 97 26.94 -18.59 -5.65
CA GLY A 97 26.84 -20.06 -5.75
C GLY A 97 25.52 -20.58 -5.16
N ARG A 98 25.62 -21.42 -4.12
CA ARG A 98 24.47 -21.99 -3.40
C ARG A 98 23.81 -21.03 -2.40
N TYR A 99 24.49 -19.94 -2.06
CA TYR A 99 24.04 -18.96 -1.09
C TYR A 99 23.25 -17.84 -1.78
N ARG A 100 22.08 -17.53 -1.23
CA ARG A 100 21.07 -16.69 -1.87
C ARG A 100 20.45 -15.75 -0.84
N GLY A 101 19.97 -14.61 -1.29
CA GLY A 101 19.16 -13.74 -0.45
C GLY A 101 19.97 -12.75 0.38
N LEU A 102 19.23 -12.03 1.22
CA LEU A 102 19.72 -10.91 2.02
C LEU A 102 20.89 -11.27 2.97
N PHE A 103 20.87 -12.49 3.51
CA PHE A 103 21.87 -13.01 4.44
C PHE A 103 22.74 -14.12 3.82
N GLN A 104 22.76 -14.22 2.48
CA GLN A 104 23.47 -15.28 1.76
C GLN A 104 23.18 -16.67 2.35
N GLU A 105 21.89 -16.95 2.52
CA GLU A 105 21.42 -18.16 3.16
C GLU A 105 21.46 -19.31 2.15
N GLY A 106 22.09 -20.41 2.53
CA GLY A 106 22.27 -21.59 1.69
C GLY A 106 21.22 -22.66 1.97
N PRO A 107 21.60 -23.95 1.97
CA PRO A 107 20.69 -25.06 2.32
C PRO A 107 19.98 -24.92 3.68
N MET A 108 20.55 -24.12 4.60
CA MET A 108 19.94 -23.81 5.89
C MET A 108 18.57 -23.13 5.76
N PHE A 109 18.38 -22.24 4.78
CA PHE A 109 17.09 -21.60 4.58
C PHE A 109 16.01 -22.64 4.28
N GLU A 110 16.30 -23.51 3.31
CA GLU A 110 15.39 -24.57 2.85
C GLU A 110 15.05 -25.55 3.97
N ALA A 111 16.02 -25.88 4.84
CA ALA A 111 15.82 -26.73 6.02
C ALA A 111 15.09 -26.02 7.18
N GLY A 112 15.10 -24.69 7.20
CA GLY A 112 14.50 -23.87 8.24
C GLY A 112 12.97 -23.88 8.23
N PRO A 113 12.32 -23.30 9.26
CA PRO A 113 10.86 -23.22 9.31
C PRO A 113 10.28 -22.41 8.13
N TYR A 114 10.95 -21.35 7.69
CA TYR A 114 10.46 -20.47 6.63
C TYR A 114 10.61 -21.07 5.22
N GLY A 115 11.74 -21.72 4.93
CA GLY A 115 11.91 -22.46 3.68
C GLY A 115 10.92 -23.62 3.58
N ARG A 116 10.73 -24.40 4.65
CA ARG A 116 9.73 -25.48 4.69
C ARG A 116 8.28 -25.00 4.58
N ALA A 117 8.00 -23.76 5.00
CA ALA A 117 6.72 -23.11 4.77
C ALA A 117 6.53 -22.64 3.31
N GLY A 118 7.50 -22.88 2.43
CA GLY A 118 7.46 -22.47 1.03
C GLY A 118 7.73 -20.98 0.79
N LEU A 119 8.27 -20.27 1.80
CA LEU A 119 8.64 -18.88 1.61
C LEU A 119 9.89 -18.76 0.74
N SER A 120 10.00 -17.65 0.02
CA SER A 120 11.14 -17.41 -0.86
C SER A 120 12.34 -16.83 -0.09
N VAL A 121 13.54 -17.38 -0.33
CA VAL A 121 14.82 -16.81 0.17
C VAL A 121 15.07 -15.37 -0.33
N TRP A 122 14.41 -14.98 -1.42
CA TRP A 122 14.48 -13.63 -1.98
C TRP A 122 13.55 -12.63 -1.28
N SER A 123 12.62 -13.12 -0.42
CA SER A 123 11.78 -12.26 0.41
C SER A 123 12.62 -11.67 1.54
N PRO A 124 12.74 -10.34 1.64
CA PRO A 124 13.46 -9.70 2.75
C PRO A 124 12.95 -10.17 4.11
N TYR A 125 11.62 -10.34 4.26
CA TYR A 125 11.04 -10.87 5.48
C TYR A 125 11.49 -12.29 5.77
N ALA A 126 11.34 -13.21 4.83
CA ALA A 126 11.67 -14.61 5.09
C ALA A 126 13.16 -14.79 5.38
N ALA A 127 14.03 -14.09 4.65
CA ALA A 127 15.47 -14.14 4.89
C ALA A 127 15.83 -13.54 6.25
N ALA A 128 15.38 -12.32 6.57
CA ALA A 128 15.69 -11.70 7.86
C ALA A 128 15.15 -12.50 9.06
N MET A 129 13.95 -13.06 8.91
CA MET A 129 13.32 -13.91 9.93
C MET A 129 14.06 -15.24 10.09
N THR A 130 14.57 -15.83 9.00
CA THR A 130 15.42 -17.03 9.05
C THR A 130 16.72 -16.74 9.77
N ALA A 131 17.42 -15.66 9.38
CA ALA A 131 18.66 -15.25 10.03
C ALA A 131 18.46 -15.03 11.54
N ALA A 132 17.47 -14.22 11.93
CA ALA A 132 17.22 -13.93 13.34
C ALA A 132 16.77 -15.17 14.13
N TYR A 133 15.94 -16.04 13.55
CA TYR A 133 15.57 -17.32 14.15
C TYR A 133 16.81 -18.18 14.44
N THR A 134 17.69 -18.34 13.46
CA THR A 134 18.92 -19.13 13.61
C THR A 134 19.85 -18.52 14.65
N VAL A 135 20.11 -17.21 14.56
CA VAL A 135 21.01 -16.50 15.49
C VAL A 135 20.49 -16.54 16.92
N SER A 136 19.18 -16.40 17.14
CA SER A 136 18.60 -16.48 18.50
C SER A 136 18.85 -17.82 19.20
N ARG A 137 19.17 -18.87 18.44
CA ARG A 137 19.39 -20.24 18.94
C ARG A 137 20.86 -20.65 18.94
N GLU A 138 21.62 -20.18 17.98
CA GLU A 138 22.95 -20.68 17.68
C GLU A 138 24.04 -19.60 17.62
N GLY A 139 23.64 -18.34 17.78
CA GLY A 139 24.49 -17.19 17.52
C GLY A 139 24.88 -17.05 16.04
N TRP A 140 25.90 -16.24 15.79
CA TRP A 140 26.35 -15.87 14.45
C TRP A 140 27.28 -16.90 13.77
N ARG A 141 27.34 -18.15 14.26
CA ARG A 141 28.32 -19.14 13.79
C ARG A 141 28.14 -19.59 12.34
N GLN A 142 26.95 -19.38 11.78
CA GLN A 142 26.59 -19.83 10.43
C GLN A 142 27.05 -18.85 9.33
N TRP A 143 27.41 -17.62 9.73
CA TRP A 143 27.88 -16.58 8.84
C TRP A 143 29.37 -16.38 9.00
N GLU A 144 30.03 -16.11 7.87
CA GLU A 144 31.43 -15.70 7.86
C GLU A 144 31.55 -14.26 8.37
N CYS A 145 30.65 -13.38 7.91
CA CYS A 145 30.46 -12.05 8.47
C CYS A 145 29.85 -12.14 9.89
N LYS A 146 30.43 -11.40 10.83
CA LYS A 146 29.93 -11.29 12.21
C LYS A 146 29.75 -9.82 12.61
N PRO A 147 28.87 -9.52 13.59
CA PRO A 147 28.55 -8.14 13.95
C PRO A 147 29.70 -7.31 14.51
#